data_AF-A0A6J3LFS8-F1
#
_entry.id   AF-A0A6J3LFS8-F1
#
_cell.length_a   1.000
_cell.length_b   1.000
_cell.length_c   1.000
_cell.angle_alpha   90.00
_cell.angle_beta   90.00
_cell.angle_gamma   90.00
#
_symmetry.space_group_name_H-M   'P 1'
#
loop_
_entity.id
_entity.type
_entity.pdbx_description
1 polymer ?
#
loop_
_entity_poly.entity_id
_entity_poly.type
_entity_poly.pdbx_seq_one_letter_code
_entity_poly.pdbx_strand_id
1 'polypeptide(L)'
;MAGKTVRVGSQMKYLGLTIDSQWTFEPHFDSLIPKVSAAANALCGLLSNIGGAGDAVRRLYEGVVRSRVMYGAPVWADDLMASRRSILLLRRLHRVTAIRIIRGYRTVSHASASTLAASPPWELRALALKKRYTGRREWHPGEDPTEQAASNDTGTAEEDTWNLWRFQLINGRSEHRGADAVLPNWEAWRSRHGLPLTFRMTQVLPDTACSASS
;
A
#
# COMPACT_ATOMS: atom_id res chain seq x y z
N MET A 1 7.33 -31.17 35.41
CA MET A 1 7.25 -30.33 34.19
C MET A 1 5.94 -30.64 33.47
N ALA A 2 4.87 -29.90 33.75
CA ALA A 2 3.58 -30.14 33.09
C ALA A 2 3.59 -29.43 31.72
N GLY A 3 3.86 -30.19 30.66
CA GLY A 3 3.73 -29.70 29.29
C GLY A 3 2.25 -29.48 28.95
N LYS A 4 1.86 -28.24 28.64
CA LYS A 4 0.53 -27.98 28.06
C LYS A 4 0.54 -28.45 26.61
N THR A 5 -0.30 -29.44 26.32
CA THR A 5 -0.63 -29.84 24.95
C THR A 5 -1.41 -28.72 24.26
N VAL A 6 -0.74 -27.97 23.40
CA VAL A 6 -1.39 -27.01 22.51
C VAL A 6 -2.03 -27.80 21.38
N ARG A 7 -3.37 -27.85 21.37
CA ARG A 7 -4.11 -28.35 20.19
C ARG A 7 -3.77 -27.42 19.03
N VAL A 8 -3.04 -27.93 18.04
CA VAL A 8 -2.79 -27.22 16.79
C VAL A 8 -4.12 -27.13 16.05
N GLY A 9 -4.85 -26.03 16.29
CA GLY A 9 -5.99 -25.68 15.45
C GLY A 9 -5.49 -25.41 14.03
N SER A 10 -6.38 -25.48 13.04
CA SER A 10 -6.08 -25.13 11.63
C SER A 10 -5.53 -23.70 11.47
N GLN A 11 -5.68 -22.86 12.50
CA GLN A 11 -5.17 -21.49 12.57
C GLN A 11 -4.59 -21.20 13.96
N MET A 12 -3.50 -20.43 14.01
CA MET A 12 -2.86 -19.94 15.22
C MET A 12 -2.68 -18.42 15.16
N LYS A 13 -2.93 -17.72 16.26
CA LYS A 13 -2.59 -16.30 16.38
C LYS A 13 -1.21 -16.14 16.99
N TYR A 14 -0.35 -15.38 16.32
CA TYR A 14 0.99 -15.07 16.79
C TYR A 14 1.33 -13.62 16.50
N LEU A 15 1.66 -12.85 17.55
CA LEU A 15 1.98 -11.41 17.45
C LEU A 15 0.94 -10.61 16.64
N GLY A 16 -0.35 -10.94 16.74
CA GLY A 16 -1.42 -10.27 15.97
C GLY A 16 -1.56 -10.71 14.52
N LEU A 17 -0.71 -11.60 14.02
CA LEU A 17 -0.88 -12.31 12.75
C LEU A 17 -1.71 -13.59 12.98
N THR A 18 -2.52 -13.95 11.97
CA THR A 18 -3.24 -15.23 11.96
C THR A 18 -2.55 -16.13 10.95
N ILE A 19 -1.86 -17.17 11.44
CA ILE A 19 -1.11 -18.12 10.63
C ILE A 19 -1.99 -19.36 10.49
N ASP A 20 -2.36 -19.71 9.27
CA ASP A 20 -3.01 -20.98 8.94
C ASP A 20 -1.97 -22.09 8.72
N SER A 21 -2.41 -23.34 8.78
CA SER A 21 -1.53 -24.50 8.59
C SER A 21 -0.79 -24.54 7.24
N GLN A 22 -1.31 -23.83 6.22
CA GLN A 22 -0.70 -23.75 4.90
C GLN A 22 0.12 -22.47 4.70
N TRP A 23 0.26 -21.63 5.72
CA TRP A 23 0.99 -20.34 5.65
C TRP A 23 0.49 -19.41 4.54
N THR A 24 -0.78 -19.53 4.14
CA THR A 24 -1.36 -18.71 3.06
C THR A 24 -1.73 -17.31 3.52
N PHE A 25 -1.91 -17.12 4.83
CA PHE A 25 -2.36 -15.88 5.46
C PHE A 25 -3.73 -15.38 4.96
N GLU A 26 -4.52 -16.18 4.24
CA GLU A 26 -5.88 -15.78 3.82
C GLU A 26 -6.76 -15.43 5.03
N PRO A 27 -6.79 -16.23 6.12
CA PRO A 27 -7.56 -15.89 7.31
C PRO A 27 -7.07 -14.62 8.01
N HIS A 28 -5.78 -14.28 7.85
CA HIS A 28 -5.25 -13.01 8.33
C HIS A 28 -5.91 -11.85 7.59
N PHE A 29 -5.90 -11.85 6.26
CA PHE A 29 -6.51 -10.80 5.44
C PHE A 29 -8.04 -10.71 5.63
N ASP A 30 -8.72 -11.85 5.72
CA ASP A 30 -10.17 -11.90 6.01
C ASP A 30 -10.49 -11.20 7.34
N SER A 31 -9.62 -11.30 8.35
CA SER A 31 -9.81 -10.64 9.64
C SER A 31 -9.27 -9.20 9.72
N LEU A 32 -8.23 -8.88 8.94
CA LEU A 32 -7.53 -7.60 8.96
C LEU A 32 -8.31 -6.54 8.18
N ILE A 33 -8.78 -6.87 6.97
CA ILE A 33 -9.39 -5.91 6.05
C ILE A 33 -10.63 -5.23 6.65
N PRO A 34 -11.57 -5.94 7.30
CA PRO A 34 -12.73 -5.29 7.94
C PRO A 34 -12.31 -4.31 9.04
N LYS A 35 -11.31 -4.66 9.86
CA LYS A 35 -10.82 -3.82 10.97
C LYS A 35 -10.15 -2.56 10.45
N VAL A 36 -9.31 -2.70 9.43
CA VAL A 36 -8.65 -1.55 8.77
C VAL A 36 -9.70 -0.68 8.09
N SER A 37 -10.67 -1.28 7.40
CA SER A 37 -11.78 -0.55 6.76
C SER A 37 -12.62 0.23 7.77
N ALA A 38 -12.94 -0.36 8.92
CA ALA A 38 -13.69 0.32 9.98
C ALA A 38 -12.91 1.50 10.56
N ALA A 39 -11.61 1.33 10.82
CA ALA A 39 -10.76 2.41 11.29
C ALA A 39 -10.60 3.52 10.26
N ALA A 40 -10.42 3.15 8.99
CA ALA A 40 -10.40 4.08 7.88
C ALA A 40 -11.73 4.86 7.79
N ASN A 41 -12.88 4.20 7.94
CA ASN A 41 -14.17 4.89 7.91
C ASN A 41 -14.31 5.90 9.07
N ALA A 42 -13.85 5.54 10.27
CA ALA A 42 -13.85 6.45 11.42
C ALA A 42 -12.97 7.69 11.17
N LEU A 43 -11.77 7.49 10.59
CA LEU A 43 -10.88 8.59 10.21
C LEU A 43 -11.40 9.40 9.02
N CYS A 44 -12.25 8.80 8.16
CA CYS A 44 -12.85 9.51 7.04
C CYS A 44 -13.74 10.68 7.49
N GLY A 45 -14.31 10.63 8.70
CA GLY A 45 -15.02 11.76 9.29
C GLY A 45 -14.12 12.98 9.53
N LEU A 46 -12.81 12.78 9.71
CA LEU A 46 -11.81 13.85 9.84
C LEU A 46 -11.39 14.43 8.48
N LEU A 47 -11.60 13.69 7.38
CA LEU A 47 -11.40 14.16 6.01
C LEU A 47 -12.62 15.00 5.57
N SER A 48 -12.92 16.07 6.31
CA SER A 48 -14.02 16.98 5.98
C SER A 48 -13.83 17.54 4.56
N ASN A 49 -14.91 17.50 3.79
CA ASN A 49 -14.89 17.89 2.37
C ASN A 49 -14.67 19.40 2.19
N ILE A 50 -14.81 20.19 3.26
CA ILE A 50 -14.83 21.66 3.27
C ILE A 50 -13.66 22.17 4.14
N GLY A 51 -12.70 22.86 3.51
CA GLY A 51 -11.70 23.68 4.21
C GLY A 51 -10.30 23.08 4.33
N GLY A 52 -9.41 23.45 3.39
CA GLY A 52 -7.98 23.76 3.57
C GLY A 52 -6.98 22.74 4.14
N ALA A 53 -7.37 21.85 5.06
CA ALA A 53 -6.46 20.93 5.77
C ALA A 53 -6.16 19.63 4.98
N GLY A 54 -6.28 19.67 3.65
CA GLY A 54 -6.47 18.48 2.81
C GLY A 54 -5.32 17.47 2.82
N ASP A 55 -4.08 17.92 2.59
CA ASP A 55 -2.98 16.99 2.30
C ASP A 55 -2.34 16.39 3.55
N ALA A 56 -2.21 17.15 4.64
CA ALA A 56 -1.69 16.64 5.90
C ALA A 56 -2.61 15.56 6.50
N VAL A 57 -3.92 15.78 6.49
CA VAL A 57 -4.90 14.80 6.97
C VAL A 57 -4.96 13.58 6.06
N ARG A 58 -4.83 13.75 4.73
CA ARG A 58 -4.71 12.62 3.79
C ARG A 58 -3.46 11.78 4.04
N ARG A 59 -2.31 12.42 4.26
CA ARG A 59 -1.05 11.74 4.59
C ARG A 59 -1.15 11.00 5.91
N LEU A 60 -1.78 11.60 6.93
CA LEU A 60 -2.04 10.94 8.21
C LEU A 60 -2.97 9.73 8.04
N TYR A 61 -4.07 9.91 7.31
CA TYR A 61 -5.03 8.86 7.00
C TYR A 61 -4.35 7.69 6.28
N GLU A 62 -3.58 7.98 5.24
CA GLU A 62 -2.82 6.98 4.50
C GLU A 62 -1.79 6.31 5.41
N GLY A 63 -1.03 7.07 6.19
CA GLY A 63 -0.02 6.55 7.12
C GLY A 63 -0.61 5.59 8.16
N VAL A 64 -1.77 5.92 8.74
CA VAL A 64 -2.44 5.05 9.73
C VAL A 64 -2.97 3.76 9.09
N VAL A 65 -3.62 3.87 7.93
CA VAL A 65 -4.12 2.70 7.21
C VAL A 65 -2.96 1.81 6.76
N ARG A 66 -1.95 2.42 6.14
CA ARG A 66 -0.76 1.74 5.62
C ARG A 66 0.02 1.04 6.74
N SER A 67 0.27 1.70 7.86
CA SER A 67 1.00 1.11 8.99
C SER A 67 0.30 -0.12 9.57
N ARG A 68 -1.04 -0.09 9.68
CA ARG A 68 -1.81 -1.25 10.12
C ARG A 68 -1.77 -2.42 9.13
N VAL A 69 -1.84 -2.12 7.83
CA VAL A 69 -1.81 -3.14 6.78
C VAL A 69 -0.41 -3.75 6.66
N MET A 70 0.63 -2.93 6.71
CA MET A 70 2.03 -3.35 6.53
C MET A 70 2.61 -4.05 7.77
N TYR A 71 1.84 -4.14 8.85
CA TYR A 71 2.26 -4.89 10.02
C TYR A 71 2.50 -6.36 9.65
N GLY A 72 3.71 -6.86 9.93
CA GLY A 72 4.13 -8.21 9.57
C GLY A 72 4.36 -8.44 8.08
N ALA A 73 4.41 -7.39 7.24
CA ALA A 73 4.62 -7.52 5.79
C ALA A 73 5.77 -8.45 5.37
N PRO A 74 6.97 -8.39 6.00
CA PRO A 74 8.04 -9.32 5.66
C PRO A 74 7.70 -10.80 5.82
N VAL A 75 6.77 -11.13 6.71
CA VAL A 75 6.34 -12.49 7.01
C VAL A 75 5.40 -13.01 5.93
N TRP A 76 4.42 -12.21 5.50
CA TRP A 76 3.37 -12.65 4.58
C TRP A 76 3.56 -12.21 3.12
N ALA A 77 4.57 -11.41 2.78
CA ALA A 77 4.68 -10.81 1.43
C ALA A 77 4.81 -11.81 0.28
N ASP A 78 5.52 -12.94 0.47
CA ASP A 78 5.64 -13.95 -0.60
C ASP A 78 4.35 -14.75 -0.74
N ASP A 79 3.74 -15.13 0.38
CA ASP A 79 2.48 -15.89 0.40
C ASP A 79 1.32 -15.06 -0.16
N LEU A 80 1.33 -13.75 0.11
CA LEU A 80 0.46 -12.80 -0.56
C LEU A 80 0.65 -12.89 -2.07
N MET A 81 1.88 -12.83 -2.57
CA MET A 81 2.15 -12.90 -4.02
C MET A 81 1.76 -14.24 -4.65
N ALA A 82 1.75 -15.32 -3.86
CA ALA A 82 1.29 -16.64 -4.29
C ALA A 82 -0.25 -16.79 -4.29
N SER A 83 -0.98 -16.03 -3.45
CA SER A 83 -2.45 -16.08 -3.39
C SER A 83 -3.12 -14.94 -4.17
N ARG A 84 -3.67 -15.26 -5.35
CA ARG A 84 -4.49 -14.33 -6.14
C ARG A 84 -5.64 -13.73 -5.33
N ARG A 85 -6.26 -14.52 -4.44
CA ARG A 85 -7.35 -14.06 -3.58
C ARG A 85 -6.86 -12.97 -2.62
N SER A 86 -5.77 -13.21 -1.90
CA SER A 86 -5.20 -12.24 -0.96
C SER A 86 -4.75 -10.96 -1.66
N ILE A 87 -4.12 -11.05 -2.85
CA ILE A 87 -3.77 -9.87 -3.66
C ILE A 87 -5.01 -9.04 -4.01
N LEU A 88 -6.07 -9.68 -4.49
CA LEU A 88 -7.29 -8.97 -4.88
C LEU A 88 -7.97 -8.31 -3.69
N LEU A 89 -7.97 -8.97 -2.53
CA LEU A 89 -8.48 -8.41 -1.28
C LEU A 89 -7.69 -7.17 -0.85
N LEU A 90 -6.35 -7.25 -0.89
CA LEU A 90 -5.46 -6.13 -0.57
C LEU A 90 -5.64 -4.96 -1.55
N ARG A 91 -5.67 -5.22 -2.86
CA ARG A 91 -5.90 -4.22 -3.91
C ARG A 91 -7.26 -3.53 -3.76
N ARG A 92 -8.29 -4.27 -3.36
CA ARG A 92 -9.63 -3.70 -3.10
C ARG A 92 -9.59 -2.70 -1.96
N LEU A 93 -8.94 -3.05 -0.86
CA LEU A 93 -8.76 -2.15 0.29
C LEU A 93 -7.92 -0.92 -0.09
N HIS A 94 -6.82 -1.12 -0.82
CA HIS A 94 -5.97 -0.04 -1.31
C HIS A 94 -6.75 0.91 -2.22
N ARG A 95 -7.51 0.38 -3.18
CA ARG A 95 -8.37 1.18 -4.07
C ARG A 95 -9.36 2.04 -3.30
N VAL A 96 -10.07 1.48 -2.32
CA VAL A 96 -11.05 2.23 -1.51
C VAL A 96 -10.34 3.35 -0.73
N THR A 97 -9.16 3.07 -0.21
CA THR A 97 -8.33 4.05 0.51
C THR A 97 -7.87 5.17 -0.43
N ALA A 98 -7.34 4.81 -1.60
CA ALA A 98 -6.86 5.74 -2.62
C ALA A 98 -7.99 6.65 -3.15
N ILE A 99 -9.17 6.09 -3.47
CA ILE A 99 -10.35 6.86 -3.92
C ILE A 99 -10.72 7.93 -2.89
N ARG A 100 -10.66 7.61 -1.59
CA ARG A 100 -10.97 8.57 -0.50
C ARG A 100 -9.93 9.67 -0.40
N ILE A 101 -8.65 9.32 -0.53
CA ILE A 101 -7.55 10.29 -0.55
C ILE A 101 -7.78 11.30 -1.68
N ILE A 102 -8.07 10.81 -2.89
CA ILE A 102 -8.27 11.67 -4.07
C ILE A 102 -9.66 12.32 -4.16
N ARG A 103 -10.59 11.93 -3.28
CA ARG A 103 -12.03 12.29 -3.35
C ARG A 103 -12.66 11.95 -4.70
N GLY A 104 -12.26 10.82 -5.27
CA GLY A 104 -12.65 10.37 -6.60
C GLY A 104 -13.97 9.60 -6.59
N TYR A 105 -14.50 9.33 -7.79
CA TYR A 105 -15.69 8.50 -7.94
C TYR A 105 -15.41 7.03 -7.64
N ARG A 106 -16.46 6.31 -7.22
CA ARG A 106 -16.41 4.86 -6.98
C ARG A 106 -16.09 4.02 -8.22
N THR A 107 -16.17 4.61 -9.42
CA THR A 107 -15.89 3.97 -10.71
C THR A 107 -14.41 4.01 -11.11
N VAL A 108 -13.59 4.84 -10.44
CA VAL A 108 -12.15 4.95 -10.74
C VAL A 108 -11.45 3.61 -10.52
N SER A 109 -10.62 3.17 -11.48
CA SER A 109 -9.89 1.90 -11.38
C SER A 109 -8.86 1.92 -10.24
N HIS A 110 -8.37 0.74 -9.81
CA HIS A 110 -7.30 0.67 -8.80
C HIS A 110 -6.01 1.35 -9.27
N ALA A 111 -5.60 1.10 -10.52
CA ALA A 111 -4.43 1.74 -11.13
C ALA A 111 -4.56 3.27 -11.11
N SER A 112 -5.65 3.82 -11.64
CA SER A 112 -5.85 5.28 -11.68
C SER A 112 -5.97 5.89 -10.28
N ALA A 113 -6.67 5.25 -9.34
CA ALA A 113 -6.79 5.75 -7.99
C ALA A 113 -5.43 5.81 -7.27
N SER A 114 -4.63 4.74 -7.40
CA SER A 114 -3.29 4.64 -6.78
C SER A 114 -2.34 5.68 -7.36
N THR A 115 -2.37 5.88 -8.69
CA THR A 115 -1.58 6.92 -9.38
C THR A 115 -2.04 8.34 -9.02
N LEU A 116 -3.34 8.62 -8.93
CA LEU A 116 -3.77 9.97 -8.53
C LEU A 116 -3.46 10.26 -7.05
N ALA A 117 -3.50 9.23 -6.20
CA ALA A 117 -3.17 9.33 -4.77
C ALA A 117 -1.66 9.38 -4.49
N ALA A 118 -0.80 9.19 -5.51
CA ALA A 118 0.64 8.96 -5.35
C ALA A 118 0.94 7.91 -4.26
N SER A 119 0.18 6.82 -4.30
CA SER A 119 0.26 5.72 -3.35
C SER A 119 0.65 4.46 -4.11
N PRO A 120 1.93 4.03 -4.06
CA PRO A 120 2.36 2.81 -4.73
C PRO A 120 1.53 1.59 -4.30
N PRO A 121 1.27 0.61 -5.18
CA PRO A 121 0.59 -0.63 -4.83
C PRO A 121 1.19 -1.29 -3.59
N TRP A 122 0.32 -1.69 -2.67
CA TRP A 122 0.72 -2.19 -1.36
C TRP A 122 1.49 -3.51 -1.42
N GLU A 123 1.24 -4.35 -2.42
CA GLU A 123 2.01 -5.56 -2.66
C GLU A 123 3.49 -5.26 -2.98
N LEU A 124 3.78 -4.20 -3.74
CA LEU A 124 5.17 -3.82 -4.06
C LEU A 124 5.88 -3.31 -2.81
N ARG A 125 5.16 -2.56 -1.99
CA ARG A 125 5.68 -2.07 -0.71
C ARG A 125 5.97 -3.21 0.26
N ALA A 126 5.11 -4.22 0.31
CA ALA A 126 5.33 -5.41 1.14
C ALA A 126 6.58 -6.18 0.70
N LEU A 127 6.79 -6.34 -0.61
CA LEU A 127 8.00 -6.95 -1.17
C LEU A 127 9.27 -6.14 -0.85
N ALA A 128 9.22 -4.82 -0.98
CA ALA A 128 10.34 -3.95 -0.61
C ALA A 128 10.69 -4.06 0.89
N LEU A 129 9.66 -4.07 1.75
CA LEU A 129 9.84 -4.30 3.20
C LEU A 129 10.44 -5.68 3.49
N LYS A 130 10.00 -6.73 2.79
CA LYS A 130 10.55 -8.07 2.93
C LYS A 130 12.03 -8.14 2.53
N LYS A 131 12.38 -7.62 1.35
CA LYS A 131 13.76 -7.59 0.86
C LYS A 131 14.72 -6.94 1.87
N ARG A 132 14.27 -5.87 2.53
CA ARG A 132 15.03 -5.19 3.58
C ARG A 132 15.13 -6.01 4.86
N TYR A 133 14.04 -6.68 5.25
CA TYR A 133 14.04 -7.57 6.41
C TYR A 133 14.96 -8.77 6.23
N THR A 134 15.01 -9.38 5.03
CA THR A 134 15.92 -10.48 4.72
C THR A 134 17.37 -10.02 4.69
N GLY A 135 17.65 -8.87 4.06
CA GLY A 135 19.00 -8.29 4.05
C GLY A 135 19.54 -7.97 5.46
N ARG A 136 18.68 -7.59 6.41
CA ARG A 136 19.06 -7.44 7.83
C ARG A 136 19.28 -8.75 8.58
N ARG A 137 18.64 -9.84 8.15
CA ARG A 137 18.80 -11.16 8.78
C ARG A 137 20.07 -11.86 8.33
N GLU A 138 20.65 -11.45 7.21
CA GLU A 138 22.01 -11.83 6.80
C GLU A 138 22.98 -11.18 7.79
N TRP A 139 23.19 -11.87 8.91
CA TRP A 139 24.15 -11.47 9.94
C TRP A 139 25.56 -11.52 9.36
N HIS A 140 26.22 -10.38 9.26
CA HIS A 140 27.65 -10.30 8.96
C HIS A 140 28.45 -10.33 10.28
N PRO A 141 29.37 -11.29 10.48
CA PRO A 141 30.24 -11.29 11.65
C PRO A 141 31.18 -10.07 11.59
N GLY A 142 30.99 -9.09 12.48
CA GLY A 142 31.93 -7.98 12.68
C GLY A 142 31.39 -6.57 12.54
N GLU A 143 30.11 -6.37 12.21
CA GLU A 143 29.51 -5.02 12.20
C GLU A 143 28.80 -4.71 13.53
N ASP A 144 29.07 -3.51 14.08
CA ASP A 144 28.44 -3.05 15.32
C ASP A 144 26.92 -2.87 15.13
N PRO A 145 26.06 -3.51 15.96
CA PRO A 145 24.61 -3.45 15.84
C PRO A 145 24.02 -2.02 15.89
N THR A 146 24.78 -1.09 16.45
CA THR A 146 24.39 0.32 16.66
C THR A 146 24.50 1.16 15.38
N GLU A 147 25.41 0.82 14.46
CA GLU A 147 25.58 1.56 13.20
C GLU A 147 24.52 1.17 12.14
N GLN A 148 24.07 -0.09 12.14
CA GLN A 148 22.98 -0.56 11.27
C GLN A 148 21.60 0.03 11.64
N ALA A 149 21.40 0.46 12.88
CA ALA A 149 20.13 1.01 13.35
C ALA A 149 19.92 2.50 13.00
N ALA A 150 21.00 3.25 12.73
CA ALA A 150 20.97 4.72 12.66
C ALA A 150 21.00 5.30 11.23
N SER A 151 21.32 4.51 10.19
CA SER A 151 21.40 5.02 8.82
C SER A 151 20.03 5.02 8.13
N ASN A 152 19.23 6.09 8.29
CA ASN A 152 18.15 6.53 7.38
C ASN A 152 17.29 5.45 6.67
N ASP A 153 16.94 4.38 7.39
CA ASP A 153 16.57 3.06 6.81
C ASP A 153 15.16 3.02 6.15
N THR A 154 14.23 3.88 6.61
CA THR A 154 12.89 3.99 6.00
C THR A 154 12.92 4.60 4.59
N GLY A 155 13.88 5.49 4.33
CA GLY A 155 14.00 6.17 3.03
C GLY A 155 14.31 5.19 1.89
N THR A 156 15.07 4.15 2.19
CA THR A 156 15.56 3.20 1.18
C THR A 156 14.48 2.19 0.73
N ALA A 157 13.66 1.69 1.64
CA ALA A 157 12.53 0.80 1.31
C ALA A 157 11.41 1.53 0.56
N GLU A 158 11.15 2.80 0.95
CA GLU A 158 10.28 3.70 0.19
C GLU A 158 10.84 3.88 -1.22
N GLU A 159 12.12 4.24 -1.37
CA GLU A 159 12.78 4.42 -2.67
C GLU A 159 12.67 3.19 -3.57
N ASP A 160 12.97 2.00 -3.02
CA ASP A 160 12.83 0.72 -3.73
C ASP A 160 11.40 0.50 -4.23
N THR A 161 10.40 0.82 -3.40
CA THR A 161 8.98 0.72 -3.77
C THR A 161 8.66 1.65 -4.94
N TRP A 162 9.13 2.89 -4.88
CA TRP A 162 8.92 3.89 -5.93
C TRP A 162 9.58 3.49 -7.25
N ASN A 163 10.79 2.95 -7.21
CA ASN A 163 11.52 2.50 -8.39
C ASN A 163 10.85 1.28 -9.04
N LEU A 164 10.44 0.29 -8.24
CA LEU A 164 9.67 -0.87 -8.73
C LEU A 164 8.36 -0.43 -9.36
N TRP A 165 7.65 0.52 -8.74
CA TRP A 165 6.40 1.02 -9.29
C TRP A 165 6.61 1.80 -10.59
N ARG A 166 7.63 2.67 -10.66
CA ARG A 166 7.99 3.39 -11.89
C ARG A 166 8.29 2.41 -13.03
N PHE A 167 9.06 1.36 -12.75
CA PHE A 167 9.36 0.31 -13.71
C PHE A 167 8.08 -0.39 -14.21
N GLN A 168 7.16 -0.72 -13.31
CA GLN A 168 5.87 -1.31 -13.71
C GLN A 168 5.02 -0.37 -14.55
N LEU A 169 4.98 0.93 -14.24
CA LEU A 169 4.23 1.91 -15.03
C LEU A 169 4.80 2.08 -16.44
N ILE A 170 6.13 2.05 -16.59
CA ILE A 170 6.81 2.15 -17.89
C ILE A 170 6.50 0.93 -18.77
N ASN A 171 6.48 -0.26 -18.17
CA ASN A 171 6.35 -1.54 -18.87
C ASN A 171 4.90 -2.04 -19.00
N GLY A 172 3.98 -1.57 -18.17
CA GLY A 172 2.58 -2.01 -18.07
C GLY A 172 1.56 -1.08 -18.73
N ARG A 173 1.93 -0.45 -19.86
CA ARG A 173 1.22 0.70 -20.48
C ARG A 173 -0.26 0.49 -20.82
N SER A 174 -0.75 -0.74 -20.94
CA SER A 174 -2.16 -1.01 -21.29
C SER A 174 -3.14 -0.93 -20.11
N GLU A 175 -2.69 -1.13 -18.88
CA GLU A 175 -3.56 -1.15 -17.68
C GLU A 175 -3.61 0.19 -16.93
N HIS A 176 -2.70 1.12 -17.27
CA HIS A 176 -2.39 2.30 -16.47
C HIS A 176 -2.53 3.60 -17.28
N ARG A 177 -3.71 3.92 -17.82
CA ARG A 177 -3.95 5.17 -18.57
C ARG A 177 -3.57 6.46 -17.80
N GLY A 178 -3.46 6.41 -16.47
CA GLY A 178 -2.96 7.53 -15.66
C GLY A 178 -1.43 7.66 -15.62
N ALA A 179 -0.68 6.67 -16.11
CA ALA A 179 0.79 6.68 -16.12
C ALA A 179 1.34 7.72 -17.10
N ASP A 180 0.72 7.87 -18.26
CA ASP A 180 1.17 8.80 -19.30
C ASP A 180 1.13 10.27 -18.84
N ALA A 181 0.20 10.60 -17.93
CA ALA A 181 0.09 11.94 -17.34
C ALA A 181 1.16 12.21 -16.26
N VAL A 182 1.70 11.16 -15.64
CA VAL A 182 2.57 11.26 -14.45
C VAL A 182 4.03 11.02 -14.77
N LEU A 183 4.35 10.05 -15.64
CA LEU A 183 5.71 9.65 -15.98
C LEU A 183 6.59 10.81 -16.50
N PRO A 184 6.11 11.75 -17.34
CA PRO A 184 6.91 12.89 -17.80
C PRO A 184 7.37 13.82 -16.68
N ASN A 185 6.62 13.89 -15.57
CA ASN A 185 6.90 14.76 -14.43
C ASN A 185 7.09 13.95 -13.13
N TRP A 186 7.62 12.74 -13.23
CA TRP A 186 7.67 11.75 -12.15
C TRP A 186 8.20 12.31 -10.82
N GLU A 187 9.36 12.97 -10.85
CA GLU A 187 10.02 13.47 -9.64
C GLU A 187 9.21 14.59 -8.98
N ALA A 188 8.72 15.55 -9.78
CA ALA A 188 7.92 16.65 -9.28
C ALA A 188 6.56 16.18 -8.73
N TRP A 189 5.94 15.18 -9.38
CA TRP A 189 4.71 14.56 -8.90
C TRP A 189 4.93 13.73 -7.62
N ARG A 190 6.01 12.95 -7.56
CA ARG A 190 6.39 12.13 -6.40
C ARG A 190 6.66 13.00 -5.18
N SER A 191 7.46 14.06 -5.32
CA SER A 191 7.81 14.98 -4.25
C SER A 191 6.61 15.73 -3.67
N ARG A 192 5.58 15.96 -4.48
CA ARG A 192 4.31 16.55 -4.03
C ARG A 192 3.36 15.54 -3.37
N HIS A 193 3.69 14.25 -3.41
CA HIS A 193 2.76 13.16 -3.06
C HIS A 193 1.46 13.25 -3.88
N GLY A 194 1.58 13.54 -5.19
CA GLY A 194 0.46 13.62 -6.11
C GLY A 194 0.38 14.94 -6.88
N LEU A 195 -0.63 15.03 -7.74
CA LEU A 195 -1.02 16.31 -8.35
C LEU A 195 -1.78 17.15 -7.30
N PRO A 196 -1.77 18.49 -7.40
CA PRO A 196 -2.69 19.32 -6.63
C PRO A 196 -4.14 18.93 -6.96
N LEU A 197 -4.77 18.14 -6.09
CA LEU A 197 -6.12 17.61 -6.29
C LEU A 197 -7.13 18.73 -6.02
N THR A 198 -7.26 19.67 -6.95
CA THR A 198 -8.47 20.49 -7.02
C THR A 198 -9.61 19.61 -7.52
N PHE A 199 -10.82 19.82 -7.00
CA PHE A 199 -12.01 19.04 -7.37
C PHE A 199 -12.21 18.92 -8.89
N ARG A 200 -11.82 19.96 -9.66
CA ARG A 200 -11.86 19.98 -11.13
C ARG A 200 -10.76 19.13 -11.79
N MET A 201 -9.55 19.02 -11.24
CA MET A 201 -8.49 18.16 -11.81
C MET A 201 -8.82 16.67 -11.67
N THR A 202 -9.48 16.28 -10.57
CA THR A 202 -9.97 14.90 -10.39
C THR A 202 -11.12 14.56 -11.37
N GLN A 203 -11.78 15.55 -11.98
CA GLN A 203 -12.83 15.37 -12.99
C GLN A 203 -12.29 15.32 -14.42
N VAL A 204 -11.24 16.08 -14.74
CA VAL A 204 -10.68 16.10 -16.11
C VAL A 204 -9.87 14.85 -16.43
N LEU A 205 -9.15 14.28 -15.46
CA LEU A 205 -8.28 13.11 -15.68
C LEU A 205 -9.03 11.78 -15.91
N PRO A 206 -10.26 11.57 -15.39
CA PRO A 206 -11.12 10.46 -15.80
C PRO A 206 -11.87 10.69 -17.13
N ASP A 207 -12.24 11.94 -17.45
CA ASP A 207 -13.25 12.25 -18.48
C ASP A 207 -12.71 12.69 -19.84
N THR A 208 -11.39 12.86 -20.05
CA THR A 208 -10.84 13.04 -21.43
C THR A 208 -10.85 11.74 -22.25
N ALA A 209 -11.64 10.74 -21.85
CA ALA A 209 -11.98 9.56 -22.62
C ALA A 209 -13.20 9.76 -23.56
N CYS A 210 -13.68 10.99 -23.75
CA CYS A 210 -14.81 11.26 -24.64
C CYS A 210 -14.63 12.54 -25.49
N SER A 211 -13.64 12.55 -26.39
CA SER A 211 -13.73 13.26 -27.69
C SER A 211 -12.49 12.98 -28.54
N ALA A 212 -12.73 12.34 -29.68
CA ALA A 212 -11.92 12.29 -30.92
C ALA A 212 -11.80 10.85 -31.48
N SER A 213 -12.95 10.29 -31.86
CA SER A 213 -13.02 9.40 -33.01
C SER A 213 -14.01 10.01 -33.99
N SER A 214 -13.50 10.72 -34.99
CA SER A 214 -14.14 10.99 -36.27
C SER A 214 -13.05 10.99 -37.32
#